data_AF-B6W7T2-F1
#
_entry.id   AF-B6W7T2-F1
#
_cell.length_a   1.000
_cell.length_b   1.000
_cell.length_c   1.000
_cell.angle_alpha   90.00
_cell.angle_beta   90.00
_cell.angle_gamma   90.00
#
_symmetry.space_group_name_H-M   'P 1'
#
loop_
_entity.id
_entity.type
_entity.pdbx_description
1 polymer ?
#
loop_
_entity_poly.entity_id
_entity_poly.type
_entity_poly.pdbx_seq_one_letter_code
_entity_poly.pdbx_strand_id
1 'polypeptide(L)'
;MAVEKMHLVNIMARLDNLDDFLEDLIDIDEFDQVDAFRQIQNREFSIRASEENIEKTEDFNDLESFDKVDTSFINKLEDIKDFLNLDDSKGGRRINDEKLKNLLEIFEENIEKKKALEERNDKLEEYLNNLQALENEEIDINKITSLNYFDYRLGEVSKDGRFILKNNYESIPSLIIHLQKNDPDIEKNKEALKSIYSIDDETSKLRKDTDNIIKNEKDNVNKVSLELSKDYDKKQKKMLINSMMIY
;
A
#
# COMPACT_ATOMS: atom_id res chain seq x y z
N MET A 1 37.39 5.88 34.10
CA MET A 1 36.24 4.95 34.08
C MET A 1 36.56 3.83 35.04
N ALA A 2 35.86 3.75 36.17
CA ALA A 2 35.96 2.57 37.02
C ALA A 2 35.20 1.45 36.30
N VAL A 3 35.88 0.35 36.01
CA VAL A 3 35.22 -0.87 35.54
C VAL A 3 34.55 -1.47 36.77
N GLU A 4 33.23 -1.52 36.78
CA GLU A 4 32.45 -2.14 37.83
C GLU A 4 32.74 -3.64 37.86
N LYS A 5 32.97 -4.20 39.06
CA LYS A 5 33.29 -5.62 39.21
C LYS A 5 31.99 -6.40 39.28
N MET A 6 31.66 -7.12 38.20
CA MET A 6 30.55 -8.05 38.17
C MET A 6 30.93 -9.36 38.87
N HIS A 7 29.98 -9.94 39.60
CA HIS A 7 30.12 -11.24 40.27
C HIS A 7 29.09 -12.22 39.74
N LEU A 8 29.54 -13.39 39.31
CA LEU A 8 28.64 -14.48 38.93
C LEU A 8 28.02 -15.08 40.21
N VAL A 9 26.70 -15.04 40.30
CA VAL A 9 25.94 -15.58 41.43
C VAL A 9 24.97 -16.66 40.96
N ASN A 10 24.83 -17.70 41.77
CA ASN A 10 23.86 -18.75 41.55
C ASN A 10 22.67 -18.51 42.45
N ILE A 11 21.48 -18.44 41.86
CA ILE A 11 20.25 -18.12 42.55
C ILE A 11 19.32 -19.33 42.43
N MET A 12 18.77 -19.76 43.56
CA MET A 12 17.81 -20.86 43.64
C MET A 12 16.60 -20.37 44.43
N ALA A 13 15.40 -20.59 43.89
CA ALA A 13 14.15 -20.27 44.54
C ALA A 13 13.27 -21.53 44.59
N ARG A 14 12.37 -21.58 45.57
CA ARG A 14 11.33 -22.62 45.58
C ARG A 14 10.33 -22.32 44.47
N LEU A 15 9.84 -23.38 43.81
CA LEU A 15 8.90 -23.26 42.69
C LEU A 15 7.62 -22.52 43.07
N ASP A 16 7.17 -22.66 44.32
CA ASP A 16 5.97 -21.99 44.84
C ASP A 16 6.09 -20.47 44.98
N ASN A 17 7.30 -19.93 44.96
CA ASN A 17 7.60 -18.50 45.08
C ASN A 17 8.46 -17.98 43.91
N LEU A 18 8.55 -18.74 42.82
CA LEU A 18 9.47 -18.41 41.73
C LEU A 18 9.04 -17.11 41.02
N ASP A 19 7.75 -16.94 40.74
CA ASP A 19 7.22 -15.77 40.03
C ASP A 19 7.49 -14.48 40.81
N ASP A 20 7.08 -14.41 42.08
CA ASP A 20 7.29 -13.24 42.95
C ASP A 20 8.79 -12.92 43.10
N PHE A 21 9.61 -13.96 43.23
CA PHE A 21 11.06 -13.81 43.34
C PHE A 21 11.70 -13.25 42.06
N LEU A 22 11.21 -13.65 40.88
CA LEU A 22 11.69 -13.12 39.61
C LEU A 22 11.27 -11.66 39.39
N GLU A 23 10.05 -11.28 39.80
CA GLU A 23 9.61 -9.87 39.76
C GLU A 23 10.52 -8.99 40.63
N ASP A 24 10.82 -9.42 41.86
CA ASP A 24 11.76 -8.72 42.76
C ASP A 24 13.16 -8.57 42.12
N LEU A 25 13.67 -9.60 41.46
CA LEU A 25 14.98 -9.54 40.78
C LEU A 25 15.00 -8.55 39.62
N ILE A 26 13.91 -8.48 38.83
CA ILE A 26 13.77 -7.54 37.72
C ILE A 26 13.72 -6.11 38.25
N ASP A 27 12.98 -5.87 39.35
CA ASP A 27 12.85 -4.56 39.97
C ASP A 27 14.16 -4.02 40.57
N ILE A 28 15.06 -4.90 41.01
CA ILE A 28 16.38 -4.50 41.52
C ILE A 28 17.28 -3.93 40.41
N ASP A 29 17.13 -4.36 39.15
CA ASP A 29 17.85 -3.86 37.97
C ASP A 29 19.41 -3.87 38.11
N GLU A 30 19.95 -4.78 38.93
CA GLU A 30 21.42 -4.95 39.14
C GLU A 30 21.94 -6.32 38.64
N PHE A 31 21.08 -7.14 38.03
CA PHE A 31 21.41 -8.51 37.62
C PHE A 31 21.34 -8.72 36.11
N ASP A 32 22.45 -9.16 35.52
CA ASP A 32 22.49 -9.68 34.15
C ASP A 32 22.27 -11.20 34.16
N GLN A 33 21.20 -11.64 33.51
CA GLN A 33 20.83 -13.05 33.42
C GLN A 33 21.73 -13.78 32.42
N VAL A 34 22.23 -14.96 32.82
CA VAL A 34 23.03 -15.84 31.95
C VAL A 34 22.38 -17.22 31.88
N ASP A 35 22.45 -17.85 30.70
CA ASP A 35 21.91 -19.18 30.47
C ASP A 35 22.69 -20.23 31.30
N ALA A 36 22.04 -20.75 32.34
CA ALA A 36 22.62 -21.73 33.26
C ALA A 36 23.02 -23.03 32.55
N PHE A 37 22.25 -23.49 31.56
CA PHE A 37 22.57 -24.69 30.78
C PHE A 37 23.90 -24.52 30.03
N ARG A 38 24.08 -23.34 29.41
CA ARG A 38 25.34 -23.00 28.72
C ARG A 38 26.53 -22.88 29.69
N GLN A 39 26.32 -22.34 30.89
CA GLN A 39 27.38 -22.23 31.91
C GLN A 39 27.80 -23.59 32.49
N ILE A 40 26.86 -24.52 32.61
CA ILE A 40 27.13 -25.90 33.04
C ILE A 40 27.87 -26.69 31.97
N GLN A 41 27.47 -26.57 30.70
CA GLN A 41 28.19 -27.18 29.57
C GLN A 41 29.65 -26.72 29.49
N ASN A 42 29.90 -25.45 29.77
CA ASN A 42 31.25 -24.86 29.76
C ASN A 42 32.08 -25.16 31.02
N ARG A 43 31.52 -25.91 32.00
CA ARG A 43 32.16 -26.24 33.29
C ARG A 43 32.55 -25.04 34.15
N GLU A 44 31.99 -23.86 33.89
CA GLU A 44 32.15 -22.67 34.74
C GLU A 44 31.27 -22.75 35.99
N PHE A 45 30.29 -23.66 35.97
CA PHE A 45 29.38 -23.95 37.05
C PHE A 45 29.72 -25.31 37.69
N SER A 46 30.00 -25.36 39.00
CA SER A 46 30.18 -26.63 39.73
C SER A 46 29.62 -26.54 41.16
N ILE A 47 28.63 -27.38 41.46
CA ILE A 47 28.23 -27.67 42.84
C ILE A 47 29.02 -28.89 43.30
N ARG A 48 29.65 -28.82 44.48
CA ARG A 48 30.35 -29.98 45.05
C ARG A 48 29.32 -31.02 45.47
N ALA A 49 29.40 -32.20 44.85
CA ALA A 49 28.64 -33.37 45.27
C ALA A 49 29.00 -33.72 46.71
N SER A 50 28.06 -33.45 47.61
CA SER A 50 28.13 -33.76 49.04
C SER A 50 26.73 -34.21 49.47
N GLU A 51 26.60 -34.93 50.59
CA GLU A 51 25.33 -35.48 51.06
C GLU A 51 24.21 -34.42 51.17
N GLU A 52 24.57 -33.16 51.46
CA GLU A 52 23.67 -32.01 51.52
C GLU A 52 23.25 -31.44 50.14
N ASN A 53 23.95 -31.81 49.06
CA ASN A 53 23.75 -31.27 47.71
C ASN A 53 23.38 -32.34 46.68
N ILE A 54 23.11 -33.58 47.09
CA ILE A 54 22.74 -34.68 46.17
C ILE A 54 21.43 -34.34 45.44
N GLU A 55 20.39 -33.92 46.15
CA GLU A 55 19.10 -33.54 45.56
C GLU A 55 19.28 -32.42 44.51
N LYS A 56 20.01 -31.35 44.88
CA LYS A 56 20.32 -30.24 43.96
C LYS A 56 21.14 -30.67 42.73
N THR A 57 21.89 -31.78 42.84
CA THR A 57 22.69 -32.30 41.73
C THR A 57 21.84 -33.13 40.78
N GLU A 58 20.77 -33.76 41.27
CA GLU A 58 19.80 -34.52 40.48
C GLU A 58 18.97 -33.58 39.59
N ASP A 59 18.55 -32.42 40.14
CA ASP A 59 17.80 -31.38 39.45
C ASP A 59 18.52 -30.81 38.20
N PHE A 60 19.85 -30.97 38.08
CA PHE A 60 20.59 -30.54 36.88
C PHE A 60 20.21 -31.30 35.62
N ASN A 61 19.71 -32.53 35.75
CA ASN A 61 19.34 -33.34 34.60
C ASN A 61 18.09 -32.80 33.89
N ASP A 62 17.29 -31.99 34.59
CA ASP A 62 16.05 -31.41 34.09
C ASP A 62 16.23 -29.95 33.62
N LEU A 63 17.47 -29.48 33.47
CA LEU A 63 17.72 -28.13 32.97
C LEU A 63 17.46 -28.03 31.46
N GLU A 64 16.58 -27.10 31.11
CA GLU A 64 16.33 -26.68 29.74
C GLU A 64 16.80 -25.23 29.53
N SER A 65 17.23 -24.93 28.31
CA SER A 65 17.50 -23.54 27.90
C SER A 65 16.19 -22.77 27.75
N PHE A 66 16.25 -21.45 27.96
CA PHE A 66 15.11 -20.58 27.72
C PHE A 66 14.68 -20.60 26.25
N ASP A 67 13.37 -20.65 26.03
CA ASP A 67 12.78 -20.39 24.72
C ASP A 67 13.09 -18.95 24.29
N LYS A 68 13.36 -18.77 22.99
CA LYS A 68 13.51 -17.42 22.42
C LYS A 68 12.15 -16.74 22.45
N VAL A 69 12.12 -15.51 22.96
CA VAL A 69 10.93 -14.65 22.85
C VAL A 69 10.58 -14.45 21.38
N ASP A 70 9.32 -14.69 21.03
CA ASP A 70 8.81 -14.46 19.69
C ASP A 70 8.84 -12.96 19.37
N THR A 71 9.71 -12.56 18.44
CA THR A 71 9.84 -11.16 18.01
C THR A 71 8.56 -10.62 17.38
N SER A 72 7.72 -11.48 16.80
CA SER A 72 6.40 -11.10 16.28
C SER A 72 5.51 -10.53 17.39
N PHE A 73 5.56 -11.12 18.57
CA PHE A 73 4.77 -10.72 19.72
C PHE A 73 5.17 -9.34 20.25
N ILE A 74 6.48 -9.07 20.35
CA ILE A 74 7.01 -7.77 20.76
C ILE A 74 6.57 -6.68 19.79
N ASN A 75 6.67 -6.93 18.47
CA ASN A 75 6.28 -5.95 17.46
C ASN A 75 4.80 -5.57 17.57
N LYS A 76 3.90 -6.53 17.86
CA LYS A 76 2.47 -6.23 18.05
C LYS A 76 2.21 -5.36 19.28
N LEU A 77 3.01 -5.50 20.34
CA LEU A 77 2.90 -4.64 21.53
C LEU A 77 3.34 -3.21 21.23
N GLU A 78 4.42 -3.05 20.46
CA GLU A 78 4.86 -1.72 19.98
C GLU A 78 3.80 -1.09 19.07
N ASP A 79 3.19 -1.84 18.14
CA ASP A 79 2.09 -1.35 17.30
C ASP A 79 0.91 -0.83 18.15
N ILE A 80 0.56 -1.51 19.25
CA ILE A 80 -0.50 -1.05 20.17
C ILE A 80 -0.07 0.20 20.94
N LYS A 81 1.17 0.22 21.43
CA LYS A 81 1.73 1.37 22.14
C LYS A 81 1.66 2.62 21.25
N ASP A 82 2.09 2.52 20.00
CA ASP A 82 2.02 3.59 19.00
C ASP A 82 0.57 3.95 18.66
N PHE A 83 -0.30 2.94 18.52
CA PHE A 83 -1.72 3.16 18.24
C PHE A 83 -2.42 3.97 19.33
N LEU A 84 -2.15 3.63 20.60
CA LEU A 84 -2.71 4.27 21.78
C LEU A 84 -1.92 5.52 22.22
N ASN A 85 -0.77 5.80 21.59
CA ASN A 85 0.14 6.89 21.94
C ASN A 85 0.56 6.83 23.42
N LEU A 86 1.06 5.66 23.84
CA LEU A 86 1.53 5.40 25.19
C LEU A 86 3.05 5.60 25.30
N ASP A 87 3.48 6.20 26.41
CA ASP A 87 4.90 6.31 26.76
C ASP A 87 5.38 5.10 27.54
N ASP A 88 6.70 4.85 27.50
CA ASP A 88 7.32 3.80 28.31
C ASP A 88 7.21 4.11 29.80
N SER A 89 6.68 3.14 30.56
CA SER A 89 6.59 3.22 32.01
C SER A 89 7.62 2.30 32.67
N LYS A 90 8.30 2.81 33.71
CA LYS A 90 9.09 1.98 34.62
C LYS A 90 8.18 1.36 35.68
N GLY A 91 8.21 0.04 35.81
CA GLY A 91 7.36 -0.72 36.74
C GLY A 91 6.19 -1.38 36.02
N GLY A 92 6.46 -2.57 35.48
CA GLY A 92 5.44 -3.45 34.91
C GLY A 92 5.14 -4.59 35.88
N ARG A 93 3.94 -5.17 35.77
CA ARG A 93 3.63 -6.46 36.41
C ARG A 93 3.41 -7.49 35.33
N ARG A 94 3.67 -8.76 35.65
CA ARG A 94 3.33 -9.83 34.71
C ARG A 94 1.82 -9.82 34.45
N ILE A 95 1.47 -9.76 33.17
CA ILE A 95 0.09 -9.90 32.72
C ILE A 95 -0.13 -11.35 32.27
N ASN A 96 -1.34 -11.85 32.50
CA ASN A 96 -1.73 -13.17 32.01
C ASN A 96 -1.78 -13.18 30.46
N ASP A 97 -1.10 -14.15 29.85
CA ASP A 97 -0.96 -14.31 28.40
C ASP A 97 -2.30 -14.37 27.64
N GLU A 98 -3.33 -15.01 28.20
CA GLU A 98 -4.66 -15.09 27.55
C GLU A 98 -5.34 -13.72 27.50
N LYS A 99 -5.23 -12.93 28.57
CA LYS A 99 -5.77 -11.57 28.60
C LYS A 99 -5.07 -10.68 27.59
N LEU A 100 -3.75 -10.85 27.45
CA LEU A 100 -2.95 -10.10 26.51
C LEU A 100 -3.26 -10.48 25.06
N LYS A 101 -3.44 -11.78 24.75
CA LYS A 101 -3.88 -12.25 23.43
C LYS A 101 -5.24 -11.67 23.04
N ASN A 102 -6.22 -11.73 23.94
CA ASN A 102 -7.54 -11.14 23.67
C ASN A 102 -7.46 -9.62 23.43
N LEU A 103 -6.58 -8.92 24.16
CA LEU A 103 -6.36 -7.49 23.96
C LEU A 103 -5.76 -7.21 22.58
N LEU A 104 -4.76 -8.00 22.17
CA LEU A 104 -4.11 -7.90 20.87
C LEU A 104 -5.12 -8.07 19.72
N GLU A 105 -5.99 -9.07 19.81
CA GLU A 105 -7.04 -9.32 18.79
C GLU A 105 -8.02 -8.14 18.66
N ILE A 106 -8.38 -7.49 19.77
CA ILE A 106 -9.28 -6.32 19.76
C ILE A 106 -8.66 -5.12 19.03
N PHE A 107 -7.35 -4.93 19.18
CA PHE A 107 -6.65 -3.79 18.58
C PHE A 107 -6.20 -4.04 17.14
N GLU A 108 -5.95 -5.29 16.75
CA GLU A 108 -5.43 -5.63 15.42
C GLU A 108 -6.30 -5.02 14.30
N GLU A 109 -7.63 -5.19 14.36
CA GLU A 109 -8.54 -4.62 13.35
C GLU A 109 -8.52 -3.08 13.34
N ASN A 110 -8.37 -2.46 14.52
CA ASN A 110 -8.37 -1.00 14.65
C ASN A 110 -7.06 -0.37 14.20
N ILE A 111 -5.93 -1.05 14.44
CA ILE A 111 -4.60 -0.65 13.97
C ILE A 111 -4.58 -0.64 12.44
N GLU A 112 -5.04 -1.74 11.82
CA GLU A 112 -5.11 -1.83 10.36
C GLU A 112 -6.04 -0.78 9.77
N LYS A 113 -7.20 -0.51 10.40
CA LYS A 113 -8.09 0.58 10.00
C LYS A 113 -7.44 1.95 10.10
N LYS A 114 -6.69 2.24 11.17
CA LYS A 114 -5.96 3.51 11.33
C LYS A 114 -4.93 3.68 10.22
N LYS A 115 -4.08 2.67 9.99
CA LYS A 115 -3.07 2.69 8.90
C LYS A 115 -3.73 2.97 7.54
N ALA A 116 -4.83 2.28 7.23
CA ALA A 116 -5.55 2.50 5.97
C ALA A 116 -6.17 3.91 5.85
N LEU A 117 -6.64 4.49 6.96
CA LEU A 117 -7.17 5.84 7.00
C LEU A 117 -6.07 6.90 6.86
N GLU A 118 -4.91 6.69 7.48
CA GLU A 118 -3.74 7.56 7.35
C GLU A 118 -3.24 7.58 5.90
N GLU A 119 -3.04 6.42 5.28
CA GLU A 119 -2.67 6.35 3.85
C GLU A 119 -3.69 7.03 2.93
N ARG A 120 -4.98 6.92 3.28
CA ARG A 120 -6.04 7.60 2.53
C ARG A 120 -5.98 9.11 2.74
N ASN A 121 -5.69 9.57 3.95
CA ASN A 121 -5.55 10.98 4.26
C ASN A 121 -4.36 11.58 3.49
N ASP A 122 -3.21 10.90 3.47
CA ASP A 122 -2.02 11.33 2.73
C ASP A 122 -2.32 11.51 1.23
N LYS A 123 -3.03 10.55 0.63
CA LYS A 123 -3.46 10.64 -0.78
C LYS A 123 -4.43 11.81 -1.02
N LEU A 124 -5.30 12.10 -0.07
CA LEU A 124 -6.23 13.24 -0.17
C LEU A 124 -5.50 14.58 -0.02
N GLU A 125 -4.50 14.65 0.87
CA GLU A 125 -3.64 15.82 1.00
C GLU A 125 -2.83 16.08 -0.27
N GLU A 126 -2.23 15.04 -0.85
CA GLU A 126 -1.54 15.15 -2.15
C GLU A 126 -2.49 15.67 -3.24
N TYR A 127 -3.70 15.11 -3.31
CA TYR A 127 -4.71 15.55 -4.27
C TYR A 127 -5.12 17.02 -4.05
N LEU A 128 -5.31 17.44 -2.80
CA LEU A 128 -5.65 18.82 -2.45
C LEU A 128 -4.53 19.79 -2.83
N ASN A 129 -3.27 19.43 -2.57
CA ASN A 129 -2.10 20.20 -2.98
C ASN A 129 -2.02 20.35 -4.50
N ASN A 130 -2.30 19.28 -5.25
CA ASN A 130 -2.35 19.30 -6.71
C ASN A 130 -3.45 20.24 -7.24
N LEU A 131 -4.64 20.23 -6.62
CA LEU A 131 -5.72 21.14 -6.98
C LEU A 131 -5.37 22.60 -6.68
N GLN A 132 -4.74 22.87 -5.54
CA GLN A 132 -4.27 24.22 -5.20
C GLN A 132 -3.23 24.73 -6.22
N ALA A 133 -2.34 23.86 -6.71
CA ALA A 133 -1.38 24.23 -7.75
C ALA A 133 -2.07 24.67 -9.06
N LEU A 134 -3.16 23.99 -9.44
CA LEU A 134 -3.97 24.39 -10.60
C LEU A 134 -4.71 25.71 -10.36
N GLU A 135 -5.31 25.89 -9.19
CA GLU A 135 -6.06 27.09 -8.83
C GLU A 135 -5.17 28.33 -8.80
N ASN A 136 -3.97 28.21 -8.24
CA ASN A 136 -2.96 29.28 -8.22
C ASN A 136 -2.60 29.79 -9.62
N GLU A 137 -2.75 28.93 -10.63
CA GLU A 137 -2.43 29.22 -12.02
C GLU A 137 -3.68 29.49 -12.87
N GLU A 138 -4.86 29.62 -12.23
CA GLU A 138 -6.16 29.86 -12.88
C GLU A 138 -6.54 28.76 -13.89
N ILE A 139 -6.12 27.52 -13.63
CA ILE A 139 -6.42 26.37 -14.48
C ILE A 139 -7.67 25.65 -13.97
N ASP A 140 -8.70 25.59 -14.81
CA ASP A 140 -9.96 24.90 -14.50
C ASP A 140 -9.82 23.38 -14.66
N ILE A 141 -9.78 22.66 -13.53
CA ILE A 141 -9.72 21.21 -13.49
C ILE A 141 -10.89 20.55 -14.23
N ASN A 142 -12.07 21.16 -14.25
CA ASN A 142 -13.24 20.57 -14.90
C ASN A 142 -12.99 20.39 -16.40
N LYS A 143 -12.30 21.36 -17.03
CA LYS A 143 -11.93 21.28 -18.45
C LYS A 143 -10.96 20.15 -18.74
N ILE A 144 -10.05 19.85 -17.81
CA ILE A 144 -9.12 18.72 -17.93
C ILE A 144 -9.88 17.41 -17.77
N THR A 145 -10.76 17.32 -16.77
CA THR A 145 -11.54 16.09 -16.50
C THR A 145 -12.60 15.79 -17.57
N SER A 146 -12.99 16.78 -18.36
CA SER A 146 -14.01 16.65 -19.41
C SER A 146 -13.43 16.37 -20.81
N LEU A 147 -12.13 16.15 -20.95
CA LEU A 147 -11.53 15.81 -22.24
C LEU A 147 -11.99 14.41 -22.67
N ASN A 148 -12.32 14.28 -23.96
CA ASN A 148 -12.90 13.04 -24.51
C ASN A 148 -11.84 12.09 -25.05
N TYR A 149 -10.69 12.62 -25.46
CA TYR A 149 -9.64 11.89 -26.18
C TYR A 149 -8.26 11.98 -25.50
N PHE A 150 -8.20 12.55 -24.30
CA PHE A 150 -6.97 12.66 -23.51
C PHE A 150 -7.19 12.10 -22.10
N ASP A 151 -6.25 11.26 -21.68
CA ASP A 151 -6.10 10.89 -20.27
C ASP A 151 -5.23 11.92 -19.55
N TYR A 152 -5.48 12.12 -18.27
CA TYR A 152 -4.69 13.02 -17.44
C TYR A 152 -4.27 12.36 -16.13
N ARG A 153 -3.12 12.82 -15.62
CA ARG A 153 -2.64 12.48 -14.28
C ARG A 153 -2.01 13.70 -13.65
N LEU A 154 -2.36 13.96 -12.40
CA LEU A 154 -1.78 14.98 -11.56
C LEU A 154 -0.97 14.29 -10.47
N GLY A 155 0.13 14.92 -10.04
CA GLY A 155 0.99 14.38 -9.00
C GLY A 155 2.27 15.18 -8.87
N GLU A 156 2.95 14.95 -7.76
CA GLU A 156 4.29 15.47 -7.54
C GLU A 156 5.35 14.50 -8.08
N VAL A 157 6.43 15.04 -8.62
CA VAL A 157 7.55 14.23 -9.12
C VAL A 157 8.85 14.76 -8.53
N SER A 158 9.64 13.85 -7.95
CA SER A 158 10.97 14.17 -7.46
C SER A 158 11.90 14.64 -8.59
N LYS A 159 13.05 15.23 -8.24
CA LYS A 159 14.05 15.65 -9.24
C LYS A 159 14.53 14.50 -10.13
N ASP A 160 14.76 13.34 -9.54
CA ASP A 160 15.18 12.14 -10.26
C ASP A 160 14.05 11.57 -11.12
N GLY A 161 12.82 11.54 -10.58
CA GLY A 161 11.64 11.15 -11.35
C GLY A 161 11.43 12.04 -12.58
N ARG A 162 11.68 13.35 -12.45
CA ARG A 162 11.61 14.30 -13.57
C ARG A 162 12.65 13.98 -14.65
N PHE A 163 13.86 13.59 -14.26
CA PHE A 163 14.90 13.17 -15.20
C PHE A 163 14.51 11.90 -15.95
N ILE A 164 13.94 10.91 -15.25
CA ILE A 164 13.43 9.67 -15.85
C ILE A 164 12.30 9.99 -16.84
N LEU A 165 11.33 10.81 -16.45
CA LEU A 165 10.25 11.23 -17.35
C LEU A 165 10.82 11.94 -18.58
N LYS A 166 11.75 12.89 -18.39
CA LYS A 166 12.42 13.64 -19.47
C LYS A 166 13.08 12.73 -20.50
N ASN A 167 13.76 11.69 -20.06
CA ASN A 167 14.45 10.77 -20.96
C ASN A 167 13.51 9.81 -21.70
N ASN A 168 12.27 9.66 -21.25
CA ASN A 168 11.28 8.75 -21.85
C ASN A 168 10.18 9.48 -22.66
N TYR A 169 10.29 10.79 -22.88
CA TYR A 169 9.29 11.57 -23.65
C TYR A 169 9.08 11.04 -25.07
N GLU A 170 10.12 10.56 -25.73
CA GLU A 170 9.99 10.00 -27.09
C GLU A 170 9.19 8.68 -27.11
N SER A 171 9.13 7.98 -25.97
CA SER A 171 8.52 6.66 -25.86
C SER A 171 7.05 6.72 -25.42
N ILE A 172 6.61 7.82 -24.80
CA ILE A 172 5.22 7.99 -24.34
C ILE A 172 4.67 9.27 -24.99
N PRO A 173 3.68 9.18 -25.91
CA PRO A 173 3.01 10.34 -26.47
C PRO A 173 2.20 11.05 -25.37
N SER A 174 2.89 11.88 -24.60
CA SER A 174 2.40 12.56 -23.41
C SER A 174 2.92 13.98 -23.38
N LEU A 175 2.08 14.88 -22.87
CA LEU A 175 2.46 16.25 -22.57
C LEU A 175 2.56 16.38 -21.06
N ILE A 176 3.75 16.73 -20.56
CA ILE A 176 3.95 17.01 -19.15
C ILE A 176 3.95 18.52 -18.98
N ILE A 177 3.10 18.99 -18.08
CA ILE A 177 2.89 20.40 -17.77
C ILE A 177 3.41 20.63 -16.36
N HIS A 178 4.36 21.54 -16.21
CA HIS A 178 4.90 21.89 -14.90
C HIS A 178 4.14 23.08 -14.32
N LEU A 179 3.60 22.90 -13.12
CA LEU A 179 2.79 23.89 -12.40
C LEU A 179 3.46 24.30 -11.10
N GLN A 180 4.78 24.54 -11.16
CA GLN A 180 5.51 24.99 -9.99
C GLN A 180 5.23 26.47 -9.76
N LYS A 181 5.04 26.85 -8.50
CA LYS A 181 4.92 28.26 -8.12
C LYS A 181 6.14 29.04 -8.62
N ASN A 182 5.90 30.09 -9.41
CA ASN A 182 6.92 30.91 -10.08
C ASN A 182 7.75 30.19 -11.15
N ASP A 183 7.21 29.15 -11.80
CA ASP A 183 7.87 28.53 -12.95
C ASP A 183 8.03 29.55 -14.09
N PRO A 184 9.25 29.81 -14.59
CA PRO A 184 9.47 30.74 -15.70
C PRO A 184 8.75 30.33 -17.00
N ASP A 185 8.44 29.04 -17.16
CA ASP A 185 7.77 28.49 -18.36
C ASP A 185 6.25 28.35 -18.17
N ILE A 186 5.67 28.90 -17.10
CA ILE A 186 4.25 28.68 -16.76
C ILE A 186 3.28 29.14 -17.85
N GLU A 187 3.56 30.26 -18.52
CA GLU A 187 2.71 30.76 -19.61
C GLU A 187 2.76 29.85 -20.84
N LYS A 188 3.94 29.31 -21.15
CA LYS A 188 4.11 28.32 -22.23
C LYS A 188 3.37 27.03 -21.91
N ASN A 189 3.40 26.61 -20.64
CA ASN A 189 2.67 25.45 -20.14
C ASN A 189 1.15 25.65 -20.26
N LYS A 190 0.64 26.84 -19.93
CA LYS A 190 -0.77 27.21 -20.12
C LYS A 190 -1.19 27.25 -21.60
N GLU A 191 -0.33 27.75 -22.48
CA GLU A 191 -0.59 27.75 -23.93
C GLU A 191 -0.63 26.33 -24.51
N ALA A 192 0.27 25.46 -24.07
CA ALA A 192 0.24 24.05 -24.43
C ALA A 192 -1.06 23.38 -23.98
N LEU A 193 -1.54 23.68 -22.76
CA LEU A 193 -2.82 23.17 -22.25
C LEU A 193 -4.02 23.65 -23.10
N LYS A 194 -4.05 24.93 -23.47
CA LYS A 194 -5.07 25.48 -24.39
C LYS A 194 -5.07 24.77 -25.74
N SER A 195 -3.89 24.40 -26.23
CA SER A 195 -3.74 23.66 -27.49
C SER A 195 -4.35 22.26 -27.38
N ILE A 196 -4.17 21.56 -26.25
CA ILE A 196 -4.81 20.27 -25.98
C ILE A 196 -6.34 20.41 -26.00
N TYR A 197 -6.89 21.44 -25.36
CA TYR A 197 -8.34 21.68 -25.37
C TYR A 197 -8.87 21.88 -26.79
N SER A 198 -8.17 22.67 -27.62
CA SER A 198 -8.54 22.88 -29.02
C SER A 198 -8.50 21.58 -29.83
N ILE A 199 -7.47 20.75 -29.62
CA ILE A 199 -7.32 19.47 -30.31
C ILE A 199 -8.43 18.49 -29.93
N ASP A 200 -8.82 18.41 -28.64
CA ASP A 200 -9.92 17.56 -28.19
C ASP A 200 -11.25 17.99 -28.82
N ASP A 201 -11.53 19.30 -28.85
CA ASP A 201 -12.74 19.86 -29.47
C ASP A 201 -12.80 19.59 -30.98
N GLU A 202 -11.69 19.79 -31.69
CA GLU A 202 -11.60 19.52 -33.13
C GLU A 202 -11.75 18.02 -33.43
N THR A 203 -11.10 17.18 -32.64
CA THR A 203 -11.19 15.71 -32.77
C THR A 203 -12.62 15.24 -32.51
N SER A 204 -13.30 15.81 -31.50
CA SER A 204 -14.70 15.54 -31.20
C SER A 204 -15.63 15.89 -32.37
N LYS A 205 -15.40 17.04 -33.02
CA LYS A 205 -16.18 17.46 -34.20
C LYS A 205 -15.93 16.53 -35.38
N LEU A 206 -14.66 16.28 -35.70
CA LEU A 206 -14.28 15.39 -36.81
C LEU A 206 -14.85 13.98 -36.63
N ARG A 207 -14.85 13.46 -35.41
CA ARG A 207 -15.43 12.14 -35.09
C ARG A 207 -16.93 12.13 -35.38
N LYS A 208 -17.67 13.12 -34.86
CA LYS A 208 -19.12 13.25 -35.09
C LYS A 208 -19.44 13.37 -36.58
N ASP A 209 -18.69 14.17 -37.31
CA ASP A 209 -18.89 14.33 -38.76
C ASP A 209 -18.62 13.03 -39.52
N THR A 210 -17.56 12.32 -39.15
CA THR A 210 -17.21 11.00 -39.73
C THR A 210 -18.31 9.98 -39.45
N ASP A 211 -18.80 9.90 -38.21
CA ASP A 211 -19.88 8.98 -37.83
C ASP A 211 -21.18 9.28 -38.57
N ASN A 212 -21.50 10.57 -38.77
CA ASN A 212 -22.66 11.00 -39.56
C ASN A 212 -22.53 10.59 -41.03
N ILE A 213 -21.34 10.76 -41.63
CA ILE A 213 -21.08 10.35 -43.02
C ILE A 213 -21.24 8.83 -43.16
N ILE A 214 -20.61 8.06 -42.27
CA ILE A 214 -20.69 6.58 -42.29
C ILE A 214 -22.15 6.11 -42.17
N LYS A 215 -22.92 6.75 -41.28
CA LYS A 215 -24.34 6.42 -41.11
C LYS A 215 -25.15 6.72 -42.37
N ASN A 216 -24.97 7.90 -42.96
CA ASN A 216 -25.67 8.30 -44.18
C ASN A 216 -25.33 7.38 -45.36
N GLU A 217 -24.05 7.02 -45.53
CA GLU A 217 -23.63 6.08 -46.57
C GLU A 217 -24.24 4.69 -46.36
N LYS A 218 -24.30 4.21 -45.12
CA LYS A 218 -24.95 2.93 -44.80
C LYS A 218 -26.43 2.95 -45.14
N ASP A 219 -27.13 4.02 -44.80
CA ASP A 219 -28.56 4.19 -45.11
C ASP A 219 -28.80 4.29 -46.62
N ASN A 220 -27.92 4.99 -47.35
CA ASN A 220 -27.96 5.11 -48.80
C ASN A 220 -27.74 3.75 -49.49
N VAL A 221 -26.70 3.01 -49.10
CA VAL A 221 -26.42 1.66 -49.64
C VAL A 221 -27.63 0.75 -49.41
N ASN A 222 -28.20 0.74 -48.19
CA ASN A 222 -29.39 -0.06 -47.90
C ASN A 222 -30.57 0.30 -48.81
N LYS A 223 -30.80 1.59 -49.04
CA LYS A 223 -31.86 2.07 -49.94
C LYS A 223 -31.64 1.63 -51.38
N VAL A 224 -30.43 1.82 -51.91
CA VAL A 224 -30.06 1.41 -53.28
C VAL A 224 -30.16 -0.10 -53.45
N SER A 225 -29.73 -0.89 -52.47
CA SER A 225 -29.88 -2.35 -52.49
C SER A 225 -31.36 -2.78 -52.52
N LEU A 226 -32.22 -2.15 -51.71
CA LEU A 226 -33.66 -2.43 -51.73
C LEU A 226 -34.32 -2.05 -53.06
N GLU A 227 -33.91 -0.93 -53.66
CA GLU A 227 -34.40 -0.50 -54.98
C GLU A 227 -33.97 -1.48 -56.09
N LEU A 228 -32.70 -1.89 -56.10
CA LEU A 228 -32.17 -2.88 -57.05
C LEU A 228 -32.88 -4.22 -56.93
N SER A 229 -33.13 -4.72 -55.71
CA SER A 229 -33.89 -5.95 -55.49
C SER A 229 -35.31 -5.85 -56.05
N LYS A 230 -36.01 -4.75 -55.78
CA LYS A 230 -37.37 -4.51 -56.32
C LYS A 230 -37.39 -4.47 -57.85
N ASP A 231 -36.40 -3.83 -58.46
CA ASP A 231 -36.31 -3.73 -59.92
C ASP A 231 -35.94 -5.07 -60.57
N TYR A 232 -35.10 -5.87 -59.91
CA TYR A 232 -34.79 -7.23 -60.33
C TYR A 232 -36.04 -8.13 -60.30
N ASP A 233 -36.81 -8.08 -59.21
CA ASP A 233 -38.06 -8.83 -59.05
C ASP A 233 -39.10 -8.44 -60.12
N LYS A 234 -39.23 -7.14 -60.41
CA LYS A 234 -40.10 -6.65 -61.49
C LYS A 234 -39.67 -7.17 -62.85
N LYS A 235 -38.37 -7.18 -63.16
CA LYS A 235 -37.85 -7.71 -64.43
C LYS A 235 -38.07 -9.22 -64.55
N GLN A 236 -37.84 -9.98 -63.49
CA GLN A 236 -38.13 -11.42 -63.48
C GLN A 236 -39.62 -11.70 -63.71
N LYS A 237 -40.53 -11.01 -63.01
CA LYS A 237 -41.98 -11.15 -63.25
C LYS A 237 -42.37 -10.82 -64.69
N LYS A 238 -41.79 -9.77 -65.27
CA LYS A 238 -42.05 -9.37 -66.66
C LYS A 238 -41.55 -10.42 -67.66
N MET A 239 -40.38 -11.02 -67.42
CA MET A 239 -39.88 -12.14 -68.23
C MET A 239 -40.77 -13.38 -68.15
N LEU A 240 -41.22 -13.75 -66.94
CA LEU A 240 -42.15 -14.87 -66.72
C LEU A 240 -43.48 -14.67 -67.46
N ILE A 241 -44.06 -13.47 -67.38
CA ILE A 241 -45.31 -13.14 -68.10
C ILE A 241 -45.11 -13.20 -69.61
N ASN A 242 -44.01 -12.65 -70.13
CA ASN A 242 -43.70 -12.72 -71.56
C ASN A 242 -43.43 -14.16 -72.04
N SER A 243 -42.87 -15.04 -71.20
CA SER A 243 -42.70 -16.45 -71.54
C SER A 243 -44.01 -17.26 -71.53
N MET A 244 -45.00 -16.83 -70.75
CA MET A 244 -46.33 -17.47 -70.70
C MET A 244 -47.25 -17.04 -71.85
N MET A 245 -47.04 -15.88 -72.48
CA MET A 245 -47.82 -15.42 -73.64
C MET A 245 -47.38 -16.00 -75.00
N ILE A 246 -46.35 -16.87 -75.03
CA ILE A 246 -45.80 -17.45 -76.27
C ILE A 246 -46.38 -18.85 -76.58
N TYR A 247 -47.37 -19.32 -75.80
CA TYR A 247 -48.16 -20.52 -76.11
C TYR A 247 -49.58 -20.13 -76.52
#